data_AF-A0A5N5KBW4-F1
#
_entry.id   AF-A0A5N5KBW4-F1
#
_cell.length_a   1.000
_cell.length_b   1.000
_cell.length_c   1.000
_cell.angle_alpha   90.00
_cell.angle_beta   90.00
_cell.angle_gamma   90.00
#
_symmetry.space_group_name_H-M   'P 1'
#
loop_
_entity.id
_entity.type
_entity.pdbx_description
1 polymer ?
#
loop_
_entity_poly.entity_id
_entity_poly.type
_entity_poly.pdbx_seq_one_letter_code
_entity_poly.pdbx_strand_id
1 'polypeptide(L)'
;MTWASWVDRHINPRKTEVFFRSSAPSHFRGGQWNSGGHCKEATQPLNETSSSMSYPEKNSIVEEITEHMKTPVTFLNITIFSGFRIDGHPSIYAGKRSSIQDCSHWCLPGVPDTWNEFLYFHLQSKRGVTS
;
A
#
# COMPACT_ATOMS: atom_id res chain seq x y z
N MET A 1 15.17 18.94 7.21
CA MET A 1 14.83 18.72 5.78
C MET A 1 13.84 17.57 5.70
N THR A 2 12.65 17.79 5.16
CA THR A 2 11.58 16.77 5.01
C THR A 2 11.56 16.18 3.60
N TRP A 3 10.91 15.03 3.41
CA TRP A 3 10.76 14.37 2.11
C TRP A 3 10.16 15.30 1.04
N ALA A 4 9.00 15.91 1.31
CA ALA A 4 8.34 16.82 0.36
C ALA A 4 9.26 17.98 -0.05
N SER A 5 9.92 18.62 0.93
CA SER A 5 10.85 19.71 0.67
C SER A 5 12.08 19.27 -0.14
N TRP A 6 12.50 18.01 0.01
CA TRP A 6 13.62 17.46 -0.75
C TRP A 6 13.20 17.20 -2.19
N VAL A 7 12.01 16.62 -2.41
CA VAL A 7 11.46 16.39 -3.76
C VAL A 7 11.37 17.70 -4.53
N ASP A 8 10.76 18.73 -3.92
CA ASP A 8 10.60 20.05 -4.55
C ASP A 8 11.91 20.78 -4.87
N ARG A 9 13.00 20.44 -4.18
CA ARG A 9 14.32 21.05 -4.44
C ARG A 9 15.15 20.31 -5.47
N HIS A 10 14.94 19.00 -5.64
CA HIS A 10 15.90 18.15 -6.36
C HIS A 10 15.31 17.40 -7.55
N ILE A 11 13.98 17.29 -7.65
CA ILE A 11 13.34 16.55 -8.73
C ILE A 11 12.95 17.48 -9.86
N ASN A 12 13.33 17.12 -11.09
CA ASN A 12 12.89 17.79 -12.30
C ASN A 12 11.60 17.11 -12.82
N PRO A 13 10.42 17.74 -12.71
CA PRO A 13 9.16 17.12 -13.11
C PRO A 13 9.02 16.90 -14.63
N ARG A 14 9.90 17.49 -15.44
CA ARG A 14 9.94 17.22 -16.90
C ARG A 14 10.69 15.93 -17.25
N LYS A 15 11.46 15.37 -16.31
CA LYS A 15 12.29 14.17 -16.51
C LYS A 15 11.92 13.02 -15.58
N THR A 16 11.21 13.30 -14.50
CA THR A 16 10.96 12.34 -13.43
C THR A 16 9.53 12.44 -12.97
N GLU A 17 8.87 11.30 -12.91
CA GLU A 17 7.55 11.14 -12.30
C GLU A 17 7.72 10.63 -10.87
N VAL A 18 7.00 11.24 -9.93
CA VAL A 18 7.05 10.86 -8.52
C VAL A 18 5.76 10.17 -8.14
N PHE A 19 5.88 9.01 -7.52
CA PHE A 19 4.75 8.23 -7.01
C PHE A 19 4.90 8.09 -5.50
N PHE A 20 3.78 8.17 -4.78
CA PHE A 20 3.72 7.83 -3.36
C PHE A 20 2.68 6.74 -3.16
N ARG A 21 3.10 5.58 -2.66
CA ARG A 21 2.19 4.48 -2.36
C ARG A 21 1.64 4.62 -0.95
N SER A 22 0.33 4.54 -0.81
CA SER A 22 -0.32 4.57 0.50
C SER A 22 0.04 3.34 1.35
N SER A 23 -0.39 3.36 2.60
CA SER A 23 -0.09 2.33 3.58
C SER A 23 -0.63 0.95 3.20
N ALA A 24 0.20 -0.08 3.31
CA ALA A 24 -0.26 -1.47 3.25
C ALA A 24 -0.84 -1.90 4.62
N PRO A 25 -2.04 -2.46 4.68
CA PRO A 25 -2.66 -2.92 5.92
C PRO A 25 -2.01 -4.20 6.45
N SER A 26 -2.17 -4.45 7.75
CA SER A 26 -1.84 -5.72 8.40
C SER A 26 -3.10 -6.30 9.02
N HIS A 27 -3.24 -7.63 8.99
CA HIS A 27 -4.48 -8.30 9.38
C HIS A 27 -4.25 -9.31 10.51
N PHE A 28 -4.21 -8.83 11.75
CA PHE A 28 -4.14 -9.71 12.91
C PHE A 28 -5.53 -9.93 13.50
N ARG A 29 -5.93 -11.19 13.66
CA ARG A 29 -7.12 -11.63 14.41
C ARG A 29 -6.71 -12.25 15.73
N GLY A 30 -7.58 -12.14 16.74
CA GLY A 30 -7.39 -12.79 18.05
C GLY A 30 -6.21 -12.26 18.89
N GLY A 31 -5.57 -11.17 18.47
CA GLY A 31 -4.43 -10.58 19.16
C GLY A 31 -3.71 -9.58 18.26
N GLN A 32 -2.68 -8.92 18.82
CA GLN A 32 -1.74 -8.11 18.05
C GLN A 32 -0.60 -8.97 17.55
N TRP A 33 0.28 -8.39 16.74
CA TRP A 33 1.48 -9.05 16.20
C TRP A 33 2.36 -9.74 17.25
N ASN A 34 2.34 -9.25 18.51
CA ASN A 34 3.14 -9.76 19.62
C ASN A 34 2.31 -10.52 20.69
N SER A 35 1.01 -10.69 20.50
CA SER A 35 0.10 -11.26 21.52
C SER A 35 -0.83 -12.34 20.97
N GLY A 36 -0.35 -13.14 19.99
CA GLY A 36 -1.09 -14.26 19.43
C GLY A 36 -1.97 -13.93 18.21
N GLY A 37 -1.77 -12.75 17.62
CA GLY A 37 -2.42 -12.35 16.38
C GLY A 37 -2.13 -13.31 15.22
N HIS A 38 -3.14 -13.60 14.42
CA HIS A 38 -3.05 -14.56 13.32
C HIS A 38 -3.94 -14.20 12.11
N CYS A 39 -3.63 -14.80 10.96
CA CYS A 39 -4.35 -14.66 9.69
C CYS A 39 -4.45 -15.97 8.90
N LYS A 40 -3.98 -17.09 9.47
CA LYS A 40 -3.83 -18.38 8.76
C LYS A 40 -5.13 -18.93 8.17
N GLU A 41 -6.24 -18.71 8.86
CA GLU A 41 -7.55 -19.29 8.55
C GLU A 41 -8.23 -18.54 7.40
N ALA A 42 -7.75 -17.35 7.06
CA ALA A 42 -8.30 -16.56 5.97
C ALA A 42 -7.83 -17.10 4.62
N THR A 43 -8.76 -17.68 3.87
CA THR A 43 -8.53 -18.24 2.52
C THR A 43 -9.29 -17.47 1.44
N GLN A 44 -10.04 -16.45 1.84
CA GLN A 44 -10.84 -15.60 0.97
C GLN A 44 -10.70 -14.14 1.44
N PRO A 45 -10.90 -13.16 0.53
CA PRO A 45 -11.01 -11.77 0.92
C PRO A 45 -12.09 -11.54 1.98
N LEU A 46 -11.95 -10.47 2.77
CA LEU A 46 -12.99 -10.03 3.69
C LEU A 46 -14.27 -9.72 2.92
N ASN A 47 -15.38 -10.29 3.38
CA ASN A 47 -16.71 -9.97 2.88
C ASN A 47 -17.29 -8.81 3.71
N GLU A 48 -16.66 -7.65 3.61
CA GLU A 48 -17.04 -6.42 4.31
C GLU A 48 -17.26 -5.28 3.30
N THR A 49 -17.88 -4.19 3.75
CA THR A 49 -18.02 -2.98 2.94
C THR A 49 -16.82 -2.06 3.15
N SER A 50 -16.43 -1.27 2.15
CA SER A 50 -15.33 -0.30 2.31
C SER A 50 -15.56 0.69 3.45
N SER A 51 -16.82 0.97 3.81
CA SER A 51 -17.19 1.81 4.94
C SER A 51 -16.83 1.24 6.31
N SER A 52 -16.57 -0.08 6.43
CA SER A 52 -16.07 -0.68 7.67
C SER A 52 -14.57 -0.50 7.86
N MET A 53 -13.84 -0.11 6.80
CA MET A 53 -12.40 0.02 6.82
C MET A 53 -11.98 1.41 7.24
N SER A 54 -11.23 1.48 8.35
CA SER A 54 -10.59 2.72 8.76
C SER A 54 -9.50 3.11 7.75
N TYR A 55 -9.58 4.33 7.24
CA TYR A 55 -8.50 4.91 6.45
C TYR A 55 -7.43 5.49 7.39
N PRO A 56 -6.17 5.03 7.34
CA PRO A 56 -5.13 5.52 8.24
C PRO A 56 -4.90 7.03 8.09
N GLU A 57 -4.94 7.77 9.19
CA GLU A 57 -4.69 9.23 9.23
C GLU A 57 -3.40 9.63 8.51
N LYS A 58 -2.34 8.81 8.64
CA LYS A 58 -1.06 9.01 7.95
C LYS A 58 -1.18 9.05 6.43
N ASN A 59 -2.15 8.36 5.83
CA ASN A 59 -2.41 8.48 4.40
C ASN A 59 -3.04 9.83 4.06
N SER A 60 -4.05 10.26 4.82
CA SER A 60 -4.68 11.58 4.65
C SER A 60 -3.66 12.71 4.75
N ILE A 61 -2.74 12.63 5.73
CA ILE A 61 -1.64 13.60 5.88
C ILE A 61 -0.75 13.62 4.62
N VAL A 62 -0.41 12.46 4.06
CA VAL A 62 0.42 12.41 2.86
C VAL A 62 -0.33 12.95 1.65
N GLU A 63 -1.60 12.60 1.46
CA GLU A 63 -2.44 13.15 0.40
C GLU A 63 -2.45 14.68 0.46
N GLU A 64 -2.76 15.26 1.62
CA GLU A 64 -2.75 16.71 1.84
C GLU A 64 -1.38 17.32 1.53
N ILE A 65 -0.29 16.72 2.01
CA ILE A 65 1.07 17.22 1.72
C ILE A 65 1.33 17.20 0.20
N THR A 66 0.99 16.10 -0.48
CA THR A 66 1.26 15.94 -1.91
C THR A 66 0.46 16.89 -2.79
N GLU A 67 -0.74 17.29 -2.37
CA GLU A 67 -1.54 18.31 -3.07
C GLU A 67 -0.90 19.69 -3.05
N HIS A 68 -0.10 20.00 -2.01
CA HIS A 68 0.53 21.31 -1.82
C HIS A 68 2.00 21.36 -2.29
N MET A 69 2.53 20.27 -2.85
CA MET A 69 3.90 20.21 -3.36
C MET A 69 4.04 20.91 -4.72
N LYS A 70 5.21 21.50 -4.99
CA LYS A 70 5.51 22.09 -6.31
C LYS A 70 5.71 21.02 -7.38
N THR A 71 6.30 19.89 -7.00
CA THR A 71 6.50 18.72 -7.86
C THR A 71 5.25 17.87 -7.84
N PRO A 72 4.60 17.59 -8.98
CA PRO A 72 3.42 16.72 -9.00
C PRO A 72 3.78 15.31 -8.51
N VAL A 73 3.01 14.82 -7.54
CA VAL A 73 3.12 13.45 -7.02
C VAL A 73 1.83 12.70 -7.33
N THR A 74 1.96 11.50 -7.90
CA THR A 74 0.82 10.60 -8.08
C THR A 74 0.66 9.72 -6.85
N PHE A 75 -0.44 9.88 -6.12
CA PHE A 75 -0.74 9.08 -4.95
C PHE A 75 -1.40 7.75 -5.35
N LEU A 76 -0.70 6.64 -5.14
CA LEU A 76 -1.19 5.29 -5.40
C LEU A 76 -1.92 4.79 -4.15
N ASN A 77 -3.24 5.02 -4.11
CA ASN A 77 -4.08 4.57 -2.99
C ASN A 77 -4.34 3.06 -3.08
N ILE A 78 -3.53 2.29 -2.36
CA ILE A 78 -3.63 0.84 -2.28
C ILE A 78 -4.39 0.36 -1.05
N THR A 79 -4.69 1.25 -0.10
CA THR A 79 -4.98 0.85 1.28
C THR A 79 -6.31 0.12 1.42
N ILE A 80 -7.38 0.68 0.86
CA ILE A 80 -8.73 0.11 1.00
C ILE A 80 -8.82 -1.24 0.30
N PHE A 81 -8.37 -1.34 -0.94
CA PHE A 81 -8.47 -2.60 -1.68
C PHE A 81 -7.60 -3.70 -1.04
N SER A 82 -6.38 -3.35 -0.59
CA SER A 82 -5.51 -4.28 0.13
C SER A 82 -6.10 -4.68 1.47
N GLY A 83 -6.94 -3.82 2.07
CA GLY A 83 -7.64 -4.09 3.33
C GLY A 83 -8.62 -5.26 3.22
N PHE A 84 -9.14 -5.56 2.03
CA PHE A 84 -9.96 -6.76 1.85
C PHE A 84 -9.13 -8.04 1.81
N ARG A 85 -7.82 -7.95 1.59
CA ARG A 85 -7.00 -9.08 1.18
C ARG A 85 -6.29 -9.78 2.33
N ILE A 86 -7.00 -10.08 3.41
CA ILE A 86 -6.46 -10.87 4.52
C ILE A 86 -5.90 -12.24 4.05
N ASP A 87 -6.47 -12.80 2.98
CA ASP A 87 -6.06 -14.03 2.31
C ASP A 87 -4.70 -13.95 1.61
N GLY A 88 -4.18 -12.74 1.40
CA GLY A 88 -2.93 -12.50 0.67
C GLY A 88 -1.67 -12.62 1.53
N HIS A 89 -1.80 -12.87 2.84
CA HIS A 89 -0.66 -12.92 3.77
C HIS A 89 0.00 -14.31 3.82
N PRO A 90 1.33 -14.38 4.02
CA PRO A 90 2.04 -15.66 4.14
C PRO A 90 1.75 -16.37 5.46
N SER A 91 1.33 -15.66 6.51
CA SER A 91 1.02 -16.26 7.82
C SER A 91 2.21 -17.08 8.33
N ILE A 92 2.03 -18.39 8.54
CA ILE A 92 3.06 -19.32 9.00
C ILE A 92 4.07 -19.72 7.90
N TYR A 93 3.80 -19.38 6.64
CA TYR A 93 4.59 -19.77 5.48
C TYR A 93 5.72 -18.77 5.15
N ALA A 94 5.91 -17.71 5.96
CA ALA A 94 6.93 -16.68 5.75
C ALA A 94 8.39 -17.13 5.99
N GLY A 95 8.65 -18.44 6.12
CA GLY A 95 10.00 -19.01 6.13
C GLY A 95 10.78 -18.91 7.44
N LYS A 96 10.17 -18.40 8.54
CA LYS A 96 10.77 -18.46 9.89
C LYS A 96 9.99 -19.42 10.77
N ARG A 97 10.70 -20.30 11.49
CA ARG A 97 10.15 -21.17 12.56
C ARG A 97 9.77 -20.35 13.80
N SER A 98 9.11 -19.19 13.63
CA SER A 98 8.55 -18.41 14.73
C SER A 98 7.12 -18.86 15.01
N SER A 99 6.74 -18.87 16.28
CA SER A 99 5.33 -18.98 16.69
C SER A 99 4.48 -17.78 16.24
N ILE A 100 5.13 -16.71 15.77
CA ILE A 100 4.51 -15.49 15.27
C ILE A 100 4.17 -15.66 13.79
N GLN A 101 2.91 -15.41 13.43
CA GLN A 101 2.45 -15.37 12.04
C GLN A 101 2.78 -14.02 11.39
N ASP A 102 3.17 -14.07 10.14
CA ASP A 102 3.36 -12.87 9.33
C ASP A 102 2.06 -12.46 8.64
N CYS A 103 1.39 -11.48 9.23
CA CYS A 103 0.15 -10.89 8.72
C CYS A 103 0.36 -9.44 8.26
N SER A 104 1.59 -9.07 7.89
CA SER A 104 1.93 -7.72 7.41
C SER A 104 2.63 -7.74 6.05
N HIS A 105 3.34 -8.80 5.69
CA HIS A 105 3.90 -9.02 4.35
C HIS A 105 2.93 -9.79 3.45
N TRP A 106 3.24 -9.89 2.16
CA TRP A 106 2.33 -10.45 1.17
C TRP A 106 2.96 -11.64 0.46
N CYS A 107 2.16 -12.66 0.16
CA CYS A 107 2.53 -13.72 -0.77
C CYS A 107 2.80 -13.15 -2.17
N LEU A 108 3.69 -13.80 -2.90
CA LEU A 108 3.92 -13.56 -4.33
C LEU A 108 3.75 -14.90 -5.10
N PRO A 109 3.01 -14.91 -6.23
CA PRO A 109 2.19 -13.82 -6.76
C PRO A 109 1.03 -13.44 -5.81
N GLY A 110 0.56 -12.19 -5.86
CA GLY A 110 -0.46 -11.69 -4.93
C GLY A 110 -0.76 -10.20 -5.02
N VAL A 111 -1.20 -9.62 -3.90
CA VAL A 111 -1.65 -8.22 -3.79
C VAL A 111 -0.63 -7.18 -4.32
N PRO A 112 0.70 -7.35 -4.10
CA PRO A 112 1.67 -6.43 -4.67
C PRO A 112 1.69 -6.38 -6.19
N ASP A 113 1.22 -7.43 -6.88
CA ASP A 113 1.12 -7.43 -8.34
C ASP A 113 0.08 -6.41 -8.81
N THR A 114 -1.06 -6.31 -8.12
CA THR A 114 -2.08 -5.27 -8.39
C THR A 114 -1.55 -3.85 -8.09
N TRP A 115 -0.69 -3.67 -7.09
CA TRP A 115 -0.02 -2.37 -6.88
C TRP A 115 0.84 -1.97 -8.09
N ASN A 116 1.55 -2.94 -8.66
CA ASN A 116 2.37 -2.73 -9.83
C ASN A 116 1.53 -2.49 -11.09
N GLU A 117 0.34 -3.09 -11.21
CA GLU A 117 -0.61 -2.78 -12.27
C GLU A 117 -1.09 -1.32 -12.21
N PHE A 118 -1.38 -0.78 -11.02
CA PHE A 118 -1.71 0.65 -10.88
C PHE A 118 -0.56 1.56 -11.30
N LEU A 119 0.66 1.25 -10.84
CA LEU A 119 1.86 1.99 -11.26
C LEU A 119 2.04 1.94 -12.79
N TYR A 120 1.92 0.76 -13.37
CA TYR A 120 2.03 0.55 -14.81
C TYR A 120 0.98 1.36 -15.58
N PHE A 121 -0.28 1.33 -15.14
CA PHE A 121 -1.36 2.11 -15.73
C PHE A 121 -1.04 3.61 -15.75
N HIS A 122 -0.57 4.17 -14.63
CA HIS A 122 -0.20 5.59 -14.58
C HIS A 122 0.94 5.92 -15.54
N LEU A 123 2.00 5.09 -15.59
CA LEU A 123 3.12 5.27 -16.52
C LEU A 123 2.67 5.22 -18.00
N GLN A 124 1.70 4.38 -18.32
CA GLN A 124 1.19 4.24 -19.69
C GLN A 124 0.21 5.36 -20.08
N SER A 125 -0.67 5.77 -19.16
CA SER A 125 -1.67 6.82 -19.42
C SER A 125 -1.04 8.13 -19.88
N LYS A 126 0.13 8.51 -19.33
CA LYS A 126 0.83 9.73 -19.74
C LYS A 126 1.51 9.65 -21.10
N ARG A 127 1.95 8.45 -21.52
CA ARG A 127 2.51 8.24 -22.86
C ARG A 127 1.47 8.43 -23.95
N GLY A 128 0.20 8.08 -23.66
CA GLY A 128 -0.92 8.26 -24.57
C GLY A 128 -1.39 9.71 -24.75
N VAL A 129 -1.05 10.63 -23.84
CA VAL A 129 -1.40 12.06 -23.94
C VAL A 129 -0.38 12.84 -24.78
N THR A 130 0.82 12.30 -24.96
CA THR A 130 1.91 12.92 -25.75
C THR A 130 2.04 12.35 -27.16
N SER A 131 1.05 11.58 -27.63
CA SER A 131 1.01 11.00 -28.98
C SER A 131 0.07 11.78 -29.91
#